data_AF-A0A497PCN1-F1
#
_entry.id   AF-A0A497PCN1-F1
#
_cell.length_a   1.000
_cell.length_b   1.000
_cell.length_c   1.000
_cell.angle_alpha   90.00
_cell.angle_beta   90.00
_cell.angle_gamma   90.00
#
_symmetry.space_group_name_H-M   'P 1'
#
loop_
_entity.id
_entity.type
_entity.pdbx_description
1 polymer ?
#
loop_
_entity_poly.entity_id
_entity_poly.type
_entity_poly.pdbx_seq_one_letter_code
_entity_poly.pdbx_strand_id
1 'polypeptide(L)'
;MYRIVHPRNRGTIVVVEQTTGRLSQEQLRVLRRLEFVKQALEDLRRRDISQDVPICPHCKSFRLIHITSGIDLGALGSLQPAYYCLDCGWYGRTLIIVTNRLESTSILEDMRDAFADDEEMFDRGEGMFPPDTPW
;
A
#
# COMPACT_ATOMS: atom_id res chain seq x y z
N MET A 1 -33.90 -4.88 20.90
CA MET A 1 -33.97 -5.91 21.96
C MET A 1 -32.59 -6.50 22.12
N TYR A 2 -31.96 -6.31 23.28
CA TYR A 2 -30.56 -6.73 23.53
C TYR A 2 -30.55 -7.94 24.45
N ARG A 3 -29.63 -8.88 24.21
CA ARG A 3 -29.41 -10.08 25.04
C ARG A 3 -28.11 -9.89 25.83
N ILE A 4 -28.21 -9.92 27.15
CA ILE A 4 -27.07 -9.88 28.06
C ILE A 4 -26.48 -11.30 28.13
N VAL A 5 -25.17 -11.44 27.90
CA VAL A 5 -24.43 -12.69 28.13
C VAL A 5 -23.30 -12.36 29.11
N HIS A 6 -23.32 -12.99 30.29
CA HIS A 6 -22.26 -12.89 31.28
C HIS A 6 -21.06 -13.81 30.92
N PRO A 7 -19.81 -13.41 31.24
CA PRO A 7 -18.61 -14.08 30.75
C PRO A 7 -18.14 -15.19 31.69
N ARG A 8 -17.64 -16.30 31.12
CA ARG A 8 -16.68 -17.17 31.81
C ARG A 8 -15.50 -17.48 30.88
N ASN A 9 -14.32 -17.19 31.42
CA ASN A 9 -13.01 -17.78 31.18
C ASN A 9 -12.03 -17.08 30.23
N ARG A 10 -10.76 -17.13 30.66
CA ARG A 10 -9.59 -16.37 30.21
C ARG A 10 -9.15 -16.77 28.80
N GLY A 11 -8.99 -15.76 27.96
CA GLY A 11 -8.32 -15.77 26.67
C GLY A 11 -8.25 -14.33 26.20
N THR A 12 -7.08 -13.88 25.78
CA THR A 12 -6.75 -12.52 25.38
C THR A 12 -7.89 -11.86 24.60
N ILE A 13 -8.47 -10.79 25.16
CA ILE A 13 -9.49 -10.00 24.48
C ILE A 13 -8.78 -9.22 23.39
N VAL A 14 -8.85 -9.72 22.16
CA VAL A 14 -8.59 -8.88 20.99
C VAL A 14 -9.78 -7.94 20.93
N VAL A 15 -9.63 -6.74 21.50
CA VAL A 15 -10.60 -5.66 21.33
C VAL A 15 -10.51 -5.28 19.86
N VAL A 16 -11.30 -5.95 19.03
CA VAL A 16 -11.62 -5.46 17.69
C VAL A 16 -12.49 -4.25 17.97
N GLU A 17 -11.86 -3.08 18.02
CA GLU A 17 -12.55 -1.80 18.04
C GLU A 17 -13.38 -1.75 16.76
N GLN A 18 -14.63 -2.17 16.87
CA GLN A 18 -15.61 -2.10 15.79
C GLN A 18 -15.92 -0.62 15.63
N THR A 19 -15.12 0.05 14.81
CA THR A 19 -15.42 1.37 14.28
C THR A 19 -16.72 1.23 13.49
N THR A 20 -17.85 1.43 14.16
CA THR A 20 -19.19 1.55 13.56
C THR A 20 -19.30 2.87 12.81
N GLY A 21 -18.44 3.07 11.81
CA GLY A 21 -18.64 4.04 10.76
C GLY A 21 -19.50 3.40 9.68
N ARG A 22 -20.69 3.95 9.41
CA ARG A 22 -21.46 3.55 8.23
C ARG A 22 -20.66 3.96 6.99
N LEU A 23 -20.05 2.98 6.31
CA LEU A 23 -19.37 3.20 5.05
C LEU A 23 -20.36 3.64 3.98
N SER A 24 -19.97 4.61 3.16
CA SER A 24 -20.70 4.93 1.94
C SER A 24 -20.69 3.74 0.97
N GLN A 25 -21.61 3.72 0.00
CA GLN A 25 -21.63 2.65 -1.01
C GLN A 25 -20.30 2.53 -1.77
N GLU A 26 -19.63 3.68 -2.01
CA GLU A 26 -18.33 3.71 -2.67
C GLU A 26 -17.24 3.12 -1.77
N GLN A 27 -17.22 3.48 -0.49
CA GLN A 27 -16.27 2.91 0.47
C GLN A 27 -16.46 1.38 0.62
N LEU A 28 -17.71 0.89 0.63
CA LEU A 28 -18.01 -0.55 0.63
C LEU A 28 -17.54 -1.25 -0.65
N ARG A 29 -17.65 -0.59 -1.80
CA ARG A 29 -17.16 -1.12 -3.07
C ARG A 29 -15.64 -1.24 -3.07
N VAL A 30 -14.95 -0.20 -2.60
CA VAL A 30 -13.49 -0.20 -2.46
C VAL A 30 -13.05 -1.29 -1.49
N LEU A 31 -13.68 -1.40 -0.31
CA LEU A 31 -13.33 -2.41 0.68
C LEU A 31 -13.44 -3.83 0.13
N ARG A 32 -14.55 -4.16 -0.55
CA ARG A 32 -14.73 -5.48 -1.17
C ARG A 32 -13.68 -5.81 -2.23
N ARG A 33 -13.27 -4.81 -3.02
CA ARG A 33 -12.20 -5.00 -4.01
C ARG A 33 -10.86 -5.31 -3.34
N LEU A 34 -10.52 -4.56 -2.29
CA LEU A 34 -9.28 -4.78 -1.55
C LEU A 34 -9.28 -6.12 -0.81
N GLU A 35 -10.41 -6.52 -0.25
CA GLU A 35 -10.57 -7.82 0.41
C GLU A 35 -10.44 -8.98 -0.58
N PHE A 36 -10.97 -8.83 -1.80
CA PHE A 36 -10.74 -9.79 -2.88
C PHE A 36 -9.25 -9.93 -3.24
N VAL A 37 -8.53 -8.83 -3.40
CA VAL A 37 -7.08 -8.85 -3.68
C VAL A 37 -6.32 -9.51 -2.54
N LYS A 38 -6.65 -9.18 -1.28
CA LYS A 38 -6.06 -9.79 -0.09
C LYS A 38 -6.27 -11.30 -0.07
N GLN A 39 -7.50 -11.76 -0.33
CA GLN A 39 -7.82 -13.19 -0.33
C GLN A 39 -7.06 -13.94 -1.42
N ALA A 40 -6.96 -13.37 -2.63
CA ALA A 40 -6.19 -13.96 -3.72
C ALA A 40 -4.70 -14.08 -3.38
N LEU A 41 -4.13 -13.04 -2.77
CA LEU A 41 -2.75 -13.01 -2.29
C LEU A 41 -2.48 -14.04 -1.18
N GLU A 42 -3.42 -14.23 -0.26
CA GLU A 42 -3.35 -15.27 0.77
C GLU A 42 -3.38 -16.68 0.17
N ASP A 43 -4.21 -16.91 -0.84
CA ASP A 43 -4.28 -18.20 -1.52
C ASP A 43 -2.98 -18.52 -2.29
N LEU A 44 -2.33 -17.49 -2.87
CA LEU A 44 -1.00 -17.63 -3.48
C LEU A 44 0.07 -17.92 -2.43
N ARG A 45 0.02 -17.24 -1.27
CA ARG A 45 0.96 -17.45 -0.17
C ARG A 45 0.91 -18.89 0.35
N ARG A 46 -0.30 -19.45 0.48
CA ARG A 46 -0.49 -20.87 0.87
C ARG A 46 0.10 -21.87 -0.12
N ARG A 47 0.35 -21.44 -1.37
CA ARG A 47 1.00 -22.24 -2.42
C ARG A 47 2.49 -21.91 -2.54
N ASP A 48 3.05 -21.16 -1.59
CA ASP A 48 4.44 -20.68 -1.61
C ASP A 48 4.76 -19.74 -2.79
N ILE A 49 3.73 -19.06 -3.32
CA ILE A 49 3.87 -18.09 -4.41
C ILE A 49 3.78 -16.68 -3.84
N SER A 50 4.90 -15.96 -3.92
CA SER A 50 4.97 -14.54 -3.54
C SER A 50 4.69 -13.63 -4.74
N GLN A 51 3.78 -12.68 -4.59
CA GLN A 51 3.34 -11.80 -5.66
C GLN A 51 2.98 -10.41 -5.13
N ASP A 52 3.30 -9.40 -5.94
CA ASP A 52 2.82 -8.03 -5.75
C ASP A 52 1.67 -7.72 -6.68
N VAL A 53 0.70 -6.99 -6.17
CA VAL A 53 -0.42 -6.45 -6.95
C VAL A 53 -0.40 -4.93 -6.84
N PRO A 54 -0.19 -4.21 -7.96
CA PRO A 54 -0.28 -2.76 -7.97
C PRO A 54 -1.75 -2.33 -7.90
N ILE A 55 -2.01 -1.29 -7.11
CA ILE A 55 -3.32 -0.72 -6.85
C ILE A 55 -3.30 0.77 -7.19
N CYS A 56 -4.33 1.23 -7.91
CA CYS A 56 -4.52 2.63 -8.26
C CYS A 56 -4.62 3.47 -6.97
N PRO A 57 -3.82 4.55 -6.81
CA PRO A 57 -3.85 5.38 -5.61
C PRO A 57 -5.17 6.14 -5.47
N HIS A 58 -5.86 6.42 -6.59
CA HIS A 58 -7.09 7.20 -6.62
C HIS A 58 -8.33 6.36 -6.28
N CYS A 59 -8.63 5.31 -7.06
CA CYS A 59 -9.87 4.54 -6.92
C CYS A 59 -9.69 3.14 -6.32
N LYS A 60 -8.47 2.77 -5.92
CA LYS A 60 -8.12 1.46 -5.36
C LYS A 60 -8.44 0.26 -6.26
N SER A 61 -8.49 0.47 -7.57
CA SER A 61 -8.59 -0.62 -8.55
C SER A 61 -7.23 -1.28 -8.80
N PHE A 62 -7.22 -2.60 -8.96
CA PHE A 62 -6.06 -3.38 -9.42
C PHE A 62 -5.95 -3.42 -10.96
N ARG A 63 -6.92 -2.85 -11.68
CA ARG A 63 -6.96 -2.85 -13.15
C ARG A 63 -6.10 -1.72 -13.71
N LEU A 64 -4.80 -1.88 -13.57
CA LEU A 64 -3.77 -0.98 -14.08
C LEU A 64 -3.13 -1.57 -15.32
N ILE A 65 -2.87 -0.71 -16.31
CA ILE A 65 -1.98 -1.04 -17.42
C ILE A 65 -0.68 -0.28 -17.25
N HIS A 66 0.43 -0.99 -17.46
CA HIS A 66 1.75 -0.36 -17.55
C HIS A 66 1.87 0.25 -18.94
N ILE A 67 2.09 1.56 -18.99
CA ILE A 67 2.31 2.27 -20.24
C ILE A 67 3.81 2.28 -20.50
N THR A 68 4.25 1.38 -21.36
CA THR A 68 5.56 1.44 -21.99
C THR A 68 5.41 2.08 -23.36
N SER A 69 5.68 3.38 -23.49
CA SER A 69 5.86 3.97 -24.80
C SER A 69 7.18 4.72 -24.87
N GLY A 70 7.89 4.59 -25.99
CA GLY A 70 9.13 5.35 -26.25
C GLY A 70 8.90 6.86 -26.25
N ILE A 71 7.65 7.30 -26.39
CA ILE A 71 7.22 8.70 -26.26
C ILE A 71 7.20 9.13 -24.79
N ASP A 72 6.71 8.26 -23.89
CA ASP A 72 6.71 8.50 -22.44
C ASP A 72 8.10 8.35 -21.80
N LEU A 73 9.05 7.72 -22.48
CA LEU A 73 10.43 7.53 -22.04
C LEU A 73 11.37 8.70 -22.41
N GLY A 74 10.92 9.60 -23.30
CA GLY A 74 11.75 10.67 -23.86
C GLY A 74 12.96 10.13 -24.63
N ALA A 75 13.67 10.99 -25.36
CA ALA A 75 14.86 10.61 -26.13
C ALA A 75 16.02 10.06 -25.28
N LEU A 76 15.91 10.15 -23.94
CA LEU A 76 16.94 9.77 -22.98
C LEU A 76 16.62 8.49 -22.19
N GLY A 77 15.49 7.81 -22.48
CA GLY A 77 15.22 6.45 -21.98
C GLY A 77 15.10 6.30 -20.45
N SER A 78 14.82 7.38 -19.73
CA SER A 78 14.93 7.42 -18.26
C SER A 78 13.73 8.09 -17.59
N LEU A 79 12.51 7.75 -18.02
CA LEU A 79 11.32 8.06 -17.23
C LEU A 79 10.80 6.79 -16.57
N GLN A 80 10.51 6.91 -15.27
CA GLN A 80 9.95 5.83 -14.47
C GLN A 80 8.63 5.33 -15.11
N PRO A 81 8.34 4.01 -15.00
CA PRO A 81 7.07 3.39 -15.35
C PRO A 81 5.85 4.29 -15.14
N ALA A 82 5.09 4.53 -16.20
CA ALA A 82 3.81 5.20 -16.10
C ALA A 82 2.67 4.17 -16.10
N TYR A 83 1.60 4.48 -15.39
CA TYR A 83 0.46 3.58 -15.21
C TYR A 83 -0.83 4.31 -15.53
N TYR A 84 -1.76 3.57 -16.12
CA TYR A 84 -3.12 4.04 -16.39
C TYR A 84 -4.15 3.11 -15.77
N CYS A 85 -5.13 3.70 -15.08
CA CYS A 85 -6.22 2.96 -14.45
C CYS A 85 -7.43 2.84 -15.39
N LEU A 86 -7.81 1.60 -15.71
CA LEU A 86 -8.94 1.31 -16.59
C LEU A 86 -10.31 1.63 -15.95
N ASP A 87 -10.37 1.82 -14.63
CA ASP A 87 -11.63 2.08 -13.93
C ASP A 87 -11.91 3.57 -13.72
N CYS A 88 -10.90 4.42 -13.51
CA CYS A 88 -11.10 5.85 -13.21
C CYS A 88 -10.28 6.81 -14.08
N GLY A 89 -9.48 6.29 -15.02
CA GLY A 89 -8.68 7.12 -15.93
C GLY A 89 -7.47 7.81 -15.29
N TRP A 90 -7.13 7.46 -14.05
CA TRP A 90 -5.92 8.00 -13.40
C TRP A 90 -4.67 7.60 -14.19
N TYR A 91 -3.82 8.59 -14.47
CA TYR A 91 -2.51 8.43 -15.09
C TYR A 91 -1.43 8.97 -14.15
N GLY A 92 -0.38 8.20 -13.90
CA GLY A 92 0.73 8.65 -13.07
C GLY A 92 1.83 7.61 -12.89
N ARG A 93 2.82 7.96 -12.08
CA ARG A 93 4.02 7.14 -11.84
C ARG A 93 4.10 6.57 -10.42
N THR A 94 3.18 6.97 -9.53
CA THR A 94 3.11 6.49 -8.15
C THR A 94 2.08 5.38 -8.01
N LEU A 95 2.47 4.27 -7.39
CA LEU A 95 1.58 3.14 -7.13
C LEU A 95 1.46 2.85 -5.64
N ILE A 96 0.35 2.24 -5.26
CA ILE A 96 0.23 1.52 -4.00
C ILE A 96 0.46 0.05 -4.32
N ILE A 97 1.37 -0.61 -3.62
CA ILE A 97 1.61 -2.05 -3.78
C ILE A 97 1.00 -2.79 -2.61
N VAL A 98 0.23 -3.85 -2.91
CA VAL A 98 -0.21 -4.83 -1.93
C VAL A 98 0.55 -6.12 -2.20
N THR A 99 1.18 -6.66 -1.15
CA THR A 99 2.08 -7.82 -1.25
C THR A 99 1.74 -8.88 -0.23
N ASN A 100 2.01 -10.15 -0.57
CA ASN A 100 1.99 -11.28 0.37
C ASN A 100 3.40 -11.74 0.78
N ARG A 101 4.45 -11.02 0.36
CA ARG A 101 5.82 -11.29 0.79
C ARG A 101 5.94 -11.15 2.31
N LEU A 102 6.84 -11.94 2.89
CA LEU A 102 7.26 -11.73 4.27
C LEU A 102 7.84 -10.33 4.40
N GLU A 103 7.56 -9.67 5.52
CA GLU A 103 8.08 -8.34 5.82
C GLU A 103 9.60 -8.32 5.65
N SER A 104 10.28 -9.40 6.07
CA SER A 104 11.72 -9.62 5.96
C SER A 104 12.30 -9.69 4.52
N THR A 105 11.43 -9.65 3.52
CA THR A 105 11.75 -9.71 2.08
C THR A 105 10.87 -8.74 1.29
N SER A 106 10.20 -7.84 2.01
CA SER A 106 9.30 -6.87 1.45
C SER A 106 10.06 -5.61 1.10
N ILE A 107 9.49 -4.82 0.19
CA ILE A 107 10.08 -3.54 -0.21
C ILE A 107 10.27 -2.58 0.97
N LEU A 108 9.53 -2.78 2.08
CA LEU A 108 9.67 -1.97 3.29
C LEU A 108 11.02 -2.21 3.98
N GLU A 109 11.56 -3.42 3.96
CA GLU A 109 12.89 -3.67 4.49
C GLU A 109 13.98 -3.11 3.57
N ASP A 110 13.84 -3.29 2.25
CA ASP A 110 14.75 -2.69 1.28
C ASP A 110 14.83 -1.16 1.45
N MET A 111 13.69 -0.54 1.78
CA MET A 111 13.61 0.90 2.07
C MET A 111 14.19 1.26 3.44
N ARG A 112 14.00 0.43 4.48
CA ARG A 112 14.53 0.69 5.82
C ARG A 112 16.05 0.87 5.78
N ASP A 113 16.74 -0.03 5.09
CA ASP A 113 18.21 0.04 4.97
C ASP A 113 18.65 1.26 4.12
N ALA A 114 17.87 1.63 3.11
CA ALA A 114 18.18 2.79 2.25
C ALA A 114 18.07 4.14 2.98
N PHE A 115 17.26 4.23 4.04
CA PHE A 115 17.04 5.45 4.82
C PHE A 115 17.61 5.36 6.25
N ALA A 116 18.35 4.31 6.58
CA ALA A 116 18.93 4.13 7.92
C ALA A 116 19.88 5.26 8.32
N ASP A 117 20.66 5.78 7.36
CA ASP A 117 21.60 6.89 7.58
C ASP A 117 20.89 8.22 7.87
N ASP A 118 19.66 8.40 7.37
CA ASP A 118 18.85 9.60 7.61
C ASP A 118 18.28 9.60 9.04
N GLU A 119 17.87 8.44 9.57
CA GLU A 119 17.38 8.33 10.95
C GLU A 119 18.45 8.74 11.97
N GLU A 120 19.70 8.32 11.78
CA GLU A 120 20.82 8.75 12.64
C GLU A 120 21.11 10.26 12.53
N MET A 121 20.76 10.90 11.41
CA MET A 121 20.90 12.34 11.20
C MET A 121 19.76 13.13 11.86
N PHE A 122 18.53 12.64 11.77
CA PHE A 122 17.36 13.22 12.45
C PHE A 122 17.50 13.18 13.97
N ASP A 123 18.01 12.07 14.54
CA ASP A 123 18.23 11.93 15.98
C ASP A 123 19.36 12.83 16.51
N ARG A 124 20.32 13.20 15.64
CA ARG A 124 21.38 14.16 15.98
C ARG A 124 20.93 15.63 15.94
N GLY A 125 19.69 15.91 15.53
CA GLY A 125 19.15 17.28 15.48
C GLY A 125 19.86 18.19 14.47
N GLU A 126 20.65 17.62 13.56
CA GLU A 126 21.27 18.35 12.46
C GLU A 126 20.27 18.39 11.31
N GLY A 127 19.67 19.56 11.08
CA GLY A 127 18.69 19.73 10.01
C GLY A 127 19.26 19.29 8.65
N MET A 128 18.54 18.38 7.98
CA MET A 128 18.85 17.84 6.64
C MET A 128 19.00 18.93 5.55
N PHE A 129 18.46 20.12 5.80
CA PHE A 129 18.56 21.27 4.90
C PHE A 129 19.28 22.43 5.60
N PRO A 130 20.43 22.91 5.09
CA PRO A 130 20.98 24.20 5.47
C PRO A 130 19.90 25.27 5.25
N PRO A 131 19.74 26.24 6.17
CA PRO A 131 18.71 27.29 6.04
C PRO A 131 18.89 28.18 4.79
N ASP A 132 20.01 28.05 4.08
CA ASP A 132 20.46 28.95 3.01
C ASP A 132 20.52 28.27 1.63
N THR A 133 19.69 27.25 1.34
CA THR A 133 19.64 26.65 -0.01
C THR A 133 18.87 27.56 -0.98
N PRO A 134 19.44 27.95 -2.14
CA PRO A 134 18.88 28.98 -3.02
C PRO A 134 17.91 28.44 -4.11
N TRP A 135 17.23 27.31 -3.88
CA TRP A 135 16.28 26.74 -4.83
C TRP A 135 14.83 27.04 -4.44
#